data_AF-A0A6A6SLI3-F1
#
_entry.id   AF-A0A6A6SLI3-F1
#
_cell.length_a   1.000
_cell.length_b   1.000
_cell.length_c   1.000
_cell.angle_alpha   90.00
_cell.angle_beta   90.00
_cell.angle_gamma   90.00
#
_symmetry.space_group_name_H-M   'P 1'
#
loop_
_entity.id
_entity.type
_entity.pdbx_description
1 polymer ?
#
loop_
_entity_poly.entity_id
_entity_poly.type
_entity_poly.pdbx_seq_one_letter_code
_entity_poly.pdbx_strand_id
1 'polypeptide(L)' 'LLRLPAELRNKIHAYAIGGHVIVPCAERPHTHFPAYSKSGIGPNDLCALSLVCRQTAFETRGLIYQLNVFAF' A
#
# COMPACT_ATOMS: atom_id res chain seq x y z
N LEU A 1 -1.29 -19.30 -9.53
CA LEU A 1 -1.85 -18.28 -8.60
C LEU A 1 -3.35 -18.50 -8.52
N LEU A 2 -3.86 -18.72 -7.32
CA LEU A 2 -5.24 -19.10 -7.02
C LEU A 2 -6.24 -18.24 -7.82
N ARG A 3 -7.21 -18.89 -8.49
CA ARG A 3 -8.31 -18.25 -9.25
C ARG A 3 -9.32 -17.58 -8.29
N LEU A 4 -8.84 -16.73 -7.40
CA LEU A 4 -9.68 -15.96 -6.49
C LEU A 4 -10.51 -14.97 -7.31
N PRO A 5 -11.83 -14.86 -7.02
CA PRO A 5 -12.66 -13.80 -7.55
C PRO A 5 -12.05 -12.41 -7.31
N ALA A 6 -12.30 -11.48 -8.24
CA ALA A 6 -11.75 -10.13 -8.21
C ALA A 6 -12.02 -9.40 -6.89
N GLU A 7 -13.21 -9.55 -6.32
CA GLU A 7 -13.61 -8.93 -5.06
C GLU A 7 -12.74 -9.34 -3.88
N LEU A 8 -12.39 -10.62 -3.77
CA LEU A 8 -11.56 -11.13 -2.67
C LEU A 8 -10.11 -10.64 -2.82
N ARG A 9 -9.59 -10.61 -4.05
CA ARG A 9 -8.25 -10.04 -4.32
C ARG A 9 -8.18 -8.56 -3.92
N ASN A 10 -9.22 -7.80 -4.25
CA ASN A 10 -9.30 -6.39 -3.89
C ASN A 10 -9.37 -6.21 -2.37
N LYS A 11 -10.15 -7.03 -1.65
CA LYS A 11 -10.21 -7.00 -0.18
C LYS A 11 -8.86 -7.33 0.47
N ILE A 12 -8.17 -8.38 0.01
CA ILE A 12 -6.85 -8.76 0.53
C ILE A 12 -5.85 -7.63 0.31
N HIS A 13 -5.80 -7.07 -0.89
CA HIS A 13 -4.94 -5.92 -1.15
C HIS A 13 -5.35 -4.73 -0.28
N ALA A 14 -6.64 -4.42 -0.15
CA ALA A 14 -7.09 -3.31 0.68
C ALA A 14 -6.65 -3.43 2.15
N TYR A 15 -6.66 -4.64 2.71
CA TYR A 15 -6.12 -4.87 4.06
C TYR A 15 -4.60 -4.76 4.14
N ALA A 16 -3.90 -5.14 3.07
CA ALA A 16 -2.44 -5.12 3.04
C ALA A 16 -1.84 -3.72 2.76
N ILE A 17 -2.52 -2.91 1.94
CA ILE A 17 -1.97 -1.67 1.39
C ILE A 17 -2.80 -0.42 1.67
N GLY A 18 -3.98 -0.53 2.30
CA GLY A 18 -4.90 0.59 2.49
C GLY A 18 -4.71 1.34 3.80
N GLY A 19 -5.11 2.61 3.81
CA GLY A 19 -5.16 3.45 5.01
C GLY A 19 -3.83 4.13 5.36
N HIS A 20 -2.88 4.21 4.43
CA HIS A 20 -1.60 4.86 4.63
C HIS A 20 -1.57 6.27 4.04
N VAL A 21 -0.81 7.15 4.69
CA VAL A 21 -0.40 8.44 4.13
C VAL A 21 1.01 8.27 3.58
N ILE A 22 1.17 8.35 2.27
CA ILE A 22 2.44 8.20 1.58
C ILE A 22 2.96 9.60 1.26
N VAL A 23 4.01 10.00 1.97
CA VAL A 23 4.74 11.23 1.69
C VAL A 23 5.93 10.86 0.80
N PRO A 24 6.03 11.38 -0.45
CA PRO A 24 7.24 11.22 -1.24
C PRO A 24 8.38 11.88 -0.47
N CYS A 25 9.37 11.08 -0.08
CA CYS A 25 10.52 11.58 0.65
C CYS A 25 11.44 12.33 -0.32
N ALA A 26 11.07 13.56 -0.66
CA ALA A 26 12.00 14.53 -1.20
C ALA A 26 12.78 15.07 0.01
N GLU A 27 13.97 14.51 0.23
CA GLU A 27 14.93 14.91 1.25
C GLU A 27 14.44 14.67 2.69
N ARG A 28 15.13 13.78 3.40
CA ARG A 28 14.90 13.61 4.85
C ARG A 28 15.16 14.97 5.52
N PRO A 29 14.18 15.49 6.26
CA PRO A 29 14.44 15.64 7.67
C PRO A 29 13.32 14.96 8.45
N HIS A 30 13.71 14.35 9.56
CA HIS A 30 12.86 13.68 10.53
C HIS A 30 11.72 14.60 11.00
N THR A 31 10.65 14.69 10.23
CA THR A 31 9.43 15.40 10.61
C THR A 31 8.47 14.34 11.09
N HIS A 32 8.44 14.23 12.41
CA HIS A 32 7.51 13.46 13.19
C HIS A 32 6.10 14.01 12.92
N PHE A 33 5.44 13.53 11.85
CA PHE A 33 4.03 13.83 11.63
C PHE A 33 3.21 13.11 12.72
N PRO A 34 2.49 13.84 13.58
CA PRO A 34 1.72 13.22 14.64
C PRO A 34 0.36 12.83 14.06
N ALA A 35 0.25 11.63 13.51
CA ALA A 35 -0.95 10.78 13.62
C ALA A 35 -0.87 9.60 12.65
N TYR A 36 -0.96 8.40 13.22
CA TYR A 36 -1.53 7.22 12.55
C TYR A 36 -0.67 6.43 11.54
N SER A 37 0.59 6.14 11.85
CA SER A 37 1.19 4.86 11.43
C SER A 37 1.45 4.01 12.67
N LYS A 38 0.59 3.00 12.88
CA LYS A 38 0.71 2.09 14.03
C LYS A 38 1.92 1.13 13.95
N SER A 39 2.76 1.23 12.93
CA SER A 39 3.95 0.40 12.80
C SER A 39 4.88 1.01 11.76
N GLY A 40 6.19 0.91 11.97
CA GLY A 40 7.26 1.41 11.08
C GLY A 40 7.37 0.66 9.76
N ILE A 41 6.25 0.50 9.05
CA ILE A 41 6.11 -0.18 7.77
C ILE A 41 6.61 0.78 6.70
N GLY A 42 7.73 0.43 6.07
CA GLY A 42 8.29 1.18 4.96
C GLY A 42 7.47 0.97 3.68
N PRO A 43 7.67 1.79 2.64
CA PRO A 43 7.01 1.60 1.34
C PRO A 43 7.30 0.24 0.70
N ASN A 44 8.44 -0.38 1.03
CA ASN A 44 8.78 -1.73 0.59
C ASN A 44 7.88 -2.80 1.22
N ASP A 45 7.48 -2.60 2.48
CA ASP A 45 6.59 -3.54 3.20
C ASP A 45 5.16 -3.43 2.66
N LEU A 46 4.71 -2.23 2.30
CA LEU A 46 3.42 -2.01 1.61
C LEU A 46 3.37 -2.76 0.27
N CYS A 47 4.48 -2.82 -0.45
CA CYS A 47 4.53 -3.49 -1.75
C CYS A 47 4.86 -5.00 -1.66
N ALA A 48 5.12 -5.56 -0.48
CA ALA A 48 5.56 -6.94 -0.32
C ALA A 48 4.60 -7.95 -0.98
N LEU A 49 3.30 -7.76 -0.78
CA LEU A 49 2.28 -8.62 -1.41
C LEU A 49 2.30 -8.49 -2.94
N SER A 50 2.49 -7.28 -3.45
CA SER A 50 2.57 -7.00 -4.89
C SER A 50 3.83 -7.60 -5.53
N LEU A 51 4.93 -7.69 -4.78
CA LEU A 51 6.19 -8.28 -5.24
C LEU A 51 6.10 -9.81 -5.35
N VAL A 52 5.40 -10.46 -4.42
CA VAL A 52 5.22 -11.93 -4.40
C VAL A 52 4.14 -12.37 -5.38
N CYS A 53 3.02 -11.65 -5.43
CA CYS A 53 1.84 -12.03 -6.22
C CYS A 53 1.68 -11.18 -7.48
N ARG A 54 2.60 -11.31 -8.44
CA ARG A 54 2.67 -10.46 -9.65
C ARG A 54 1.35 -10.34 -10.44
N GLN A 55 0.60 -11.44 -10.59
CA GLN A 55 -0.68 -11.41 -11.31
C GLN A 55 -1.71 -10.54 -10.60
N THR A 56 -1.87 -10.71 -9.30
CA THR A 56 -2.86 -9.94 -8.53
C THR A 56 -2.40 -8.49 -8.40
N ALA A 57 -1.10 -8.24 -8.27
CA ALA A 57 -0.52 -6.90 -8.26
C ALA A 57 -0.87 -6.10 -9.52
N PHE A 58 -0.84 -6.74 -10.70
CA PHE A 58 -1.21 -6.08 -11.94
C PHE A 58 -2.70 -5.69 -11.96
N GLU A 59 -3.56 -6.58 -11.49
CA GLU A 59 -5.01 -6.38 -11.44
C GLU A 59 -5.43 -5.35 -10.38
N THR A 60 -4.71 -5.25 -9.27
CA THR A 60 -5.02 -4.36 -8.15
C THR A 60 -4.19 -3.09 -8.10
N ARG A 61 -3.34 -2.83 -9.11
CA ARG A 61 -2.41 -1.68 -9.14
C ARG A 61 -3.06 -0.32 -8.86
N GLY A 62 -4.33 -0.15 -9.23
CA GLY A 62 -5.08 1.09 -9.00
C GLY A 62 -5.51 1.30 -7.55
N LEU A 63 -5.59 0.24 -6.74
CA LEU A 63 -6.06 0.33 -5.35
C LEU A 63 -5.10 1.12 -4.47
N ILE A 64 -3.81 1.15 -4.79
CA ILE A 64 -2.82 1.96 -4.06
C ILE A 64 -3.23 3.44 -4.06
N TYR A 65 -3.73 3.96 -5.18
CA TYR A 65 -4.15 5.35 -5.31
C TYR A 65 -5.54 5.63 -4.72
N GLN A 66 -6.40 4.62 -4.64
CA GLN A 66 -7.75 4.77 -4.08
C GLN A 66 -7.77 4.67 -2.57
N LEU A 67 -6.87 3.88 -1.99
CA LEU A 67 -6.90 3.52 -0.57
C LEU A 67 -5.88 4.29 0.27
N ASN A 68 -5.01 5.09 -0.36
CA ASN A 68 -3.97 5.86 0.32
C ASN A 68 -4.03 7.33 -0.05
N VAL A 69 -3.55 8.16 0.88
CA VAL A 69 -3.42 9.60 0.67
C VAL A 69 -1.98 9.90 0.31
N PHE A 70 -1.77 10.59 -0.81
CA PHE A 70 -0.46 11.09 -1.21
C PHE A 70 -0.38 12.56 -0.81
N ALA A 71 0.48 12.88 0.15
CA ALA A 71 0.75 14.25 0.56
C ALA A 71 2.01 14.73 -0.15
N PHE A 72 1.89 15.79 -0.94
CA PHE A 72 2.97 16.39 -1.73
C PHE A 72 3.46 17.69 -1.09
#